data_AF-A0A9E4Y0Z8-F1
#
_entry.id   AF-A0A9E4Y0Z8-F1
#
_cell.length_a   1.000
_cell.length_b   1.000
_cell.length_c   1.000
_cell.angle_alpha   90.00
_cell.angle_beta   90.00
_cell.angle_gamma   90.00
#
_symmetry.space_group_name_H-M   'P 1'
#
loop_
_entity.id
_entity.type
_entity.pdbx_description
1 polymer ?
#
loop_
_entity_poly.entity_id
_entity_poly.type
_entity_poly.pdbx_seq_one_letter_code
_entity_poly.pdbx_strand_id
1 'polypeptide(L)'
;YLALGGLIAAGLDGVDRGLLPGEGLRVDVDPATLSADQLAARGIQRLPSNLGEAIAALENDRVLLDALGPTLAGSYLAIRRADRDLFSNNDTAFELKHHFYKY
;
A
#
# COMPACT_ATOMS: atom_id res chain seq x y z
N TYR A 1 -4.12 -7.50 12.52
CA TYR A 1 -2.81 -8.13 12.76
C TYR A 1 -1.89 -8.01 11.53
N LEU A 2 -2.32 -8.34 10.30
CA LEU A 2 -1.47 -8.25 9.10
C LEU A 2 -0.85 -6.86 8.89
N ALA A 3 -1.63 -5.79 9.04
CA ALA A 3 -1.12 -4.41 8.90
C ALA A 3 -0.01 -4.10 9.93
N LEU A 4 -0.21 -4.48 11.20
CA LEU A 4 0.80 -4.31 12.24
C LEU A 4 2.05 -5.17 11.97
N GLY A 5 1.84 -6.42 11.55
CA GLY A 5 2.94 -7.32 11.18
C GLY A 5 3.78 -6.77 10.02
N GLY A 6 3.13 -6.28 8.97
CA GLY A 6 3.81 -5.63 7.84
C GLY A 6 4.56 -4.37 8.25
N LEU A 7 3.99 -3.55 9.13
CA LEU A 7 4.66 -2.35 9.65
C LEU A 7 5.93 -2.71 10.43
N ILE A 8 5.85 -3.73 11.31
CA ILE A 8 7.00 -4.21 12.08
C ILE A 8 8.07 -4.78 11.13
N ALA A 9 7.68 -5.58 10.14
CA ALA A 9 8.61 -6.16 9.18
C ALA A 9 9.36 -5.08 8.37
N ALA A 10 8.64 -4.06 7.87
CA ALA A 10 9.25 -2.94 7.17
C ALA A 10 10.19 -2.13 8.08
N GLY A 11 9.81 -1.94 9.35
CA GLY A 11 10.65 -1.27 10.34
C GLY A 11 11.94 -2.03 10.65
N LEU A 12 11.85 -3.36 10.81
CA LEU A 12 13.01 -4.22 11.03
C LEU A 12 13.96 -4.24 9.82
N ASP A 13 13.43 -4.34 8.58
CA ASP A 13 14.25 -4.24 7.36
C ASP A 13 15.01 -2.91 7.29
N GLY A 14 14.35 -1.80 7.66
CA GLY A 14 14.98 -0.49 7.73
C GLY A 14 16.14 -0.43 8.73
N VAL A 15 15.97 -1.03 9.92
CA VAL A 15 17.03 -1.11 10.95
C VAL A 15 18.19 -1.98 10.47
N ASP A 16 17.90 -3.18 9.95
CA ASP A 16 18.92 -4.14 9.50
C ASP A 16 19.79 -3.58 8.37
N ARG A 17 19.19 -2.79 7.48
CA ARG A 17 19.87 -2.16 6.34
C ARG A 17 20.43 -0.76 6.65
N GLY A 18 20.23 -0.26 7.87
CA GLY A 18 20.66 1.09 8.26
C GLY A 18 20.03 2.20 7.41
N LEU A 19 18.78 2.01 6.96
CA LEU A 19 18.09 2.99 6.14
C LEU A 19 17.74 4.23 6.97
N LEU A 20 18.20 5.38 6.51
CA LEU A 20 17.78 6.67 7.04
C LEU A 20 16.67 7.24 6.16
N PRO A 21 15.62 7.85 6.75
CA PRO A 21 14.67 8.63 5.98
C PRO A 21 15.41 9.72 5.21
N GLY A 22 15.17 9.84 3.91
CA GLY A 22 15.85 10.84 3.09
C GLY A 22 15.66 12.27 3.62
N GLU A 23 16.67 13.11 3.51
CA GLU A 23 16.63 14.49 4.03
C GLU A 23 15.47 15.32 3.43
N GLY A 24 15.06 15.02 2.20
CA GLY A 24 13.92 15.63 1.51
C GLY A 24 12.55 15.22 2.03
N LEU A 25 12.45 14.23 2.93
CA LEU A 25 11.20 13.80 3.53
C LEU A 25 10.71 14.71 4.66
N ARG A 26 11.52 15.70 5.08
CA ARG A 26 11.09 16.75 6.01
C ARG A 26 10.18 17.71 5.26
N VAL A 27 8.89 17.42 5.22
CA VAL A 27 7.91 18.31 4.60
C VAL A 27 7.41 19.30 5.64
N ASP A 28 7.82 20.55 5.49
CA ASP A 28 7.35 21.71 6.28
C ASP A 28 6.08 22.35 5.69
N VAL A 29 5.62 21.83 4.55
CA VAL A 29 4.46 22.27 3.79
C VAL A 29 3.49 21.10 3.57
N ASP A 30 2.20 21.39 3.35
CA ASP A 30 1.23 20.35 2.99
C ASP A 30 1.59 19.74 1.62
N PRO A 31 1.93 18.43 1.54
CA PRO A 31 2.23 17.77 0.26
C PRO A 31 1.10 17.81 -0.75
N ALA A 32 -0.16 18.01 -0.32
CA ALA A 32 -1.30 18.12 -1.21
C ALA A 32 -1.27 19.39 -2.07
N THR A 33 -0.58 20.44 -1.61
CA THR A 33 -0.47 21.73 -2.30
C THR A 33 0.67 21.80 -3.31
N LEU A 34 1.52 20.76 -3.34
CA LEU A 34 2.70 20.70 -4.21
C LEU A 34 2.37 20.15 -5.59
N SER A 35 3.01 20.72 -6.63
CA SER A 35 2.97 20.16 -7.98
C SER A 35 3.71 18.81 -8.07
N ALA A 36 3.43 18.04 -9.12
CA ALA A 36 4.13 16.77 -9.35
C ALA A 36 5.66 16.92 -9.41
N ASP A 37 6.14 17.98 -10.07
CA ASP A 37 7.58 18.28 -10.18
C ASP A 37 8.20 18.62 -8.82
N GLN A 38 7.46 19.36 -7.98
CA GLN A 38 7.91 19.70 -6.63
C GLN A 38 7.94 18.50 -5.69
N LEU A 39 7.01 17.56 -5.85
CA LEU A 39 7.01 16.30 -5.11
C LEU A 39 8.21 15.44 -5.53
N ALA A 40 8.44 15.31 -6.84
CA ALA A 40 9.57 14.56 -7.39
C ALA A 40 10.93 15.14 -6.94
N ALA A 41 11.09 16.46 -7.00
CA ALA A 41 12.31 17.15 -6.56
C ALA A 41 12.62 16.94 -5.07
N ARG A 42 11.60 16.70 -4.24
CA ARG A 42 11.73 16.41 -2.81
C ARG A 42 11.81 14.91 -2.49
N GLY A 43 11.72 14.05 -3.50
CA GLY A 43 11.68 12.60 -3.31
C GLY A 43 10.38 12.11 -2.65
N ILE A 44 9.31 12.91 -2.67
CA ILE A 44 8.02 12.55 -2.10
C ILE A 44 7.25 11.73 -3.14
N GLN A 45 7.02 10.47 -2.83
CA GLN A 45 6.21 9.58 -3.66
C GLN A 45 4.78 9.53 -3.13
N ARG A 46 3.79 9.58 -4.03
CA ARG A 46 2.40 9.39 -3.64
C ARG A 46 2.16 7.92 -3.34
N LEU A 47 1.35 7.67 -2.31
CA LEU A 47 0.83 6.34 -2.02
C LEU A 47 -0.11 5.89 -3.15
N PRO A 48 -0.29 4.57 -3.31
CA PRO A 48 -1.29 4.01 -4.21
C PRO A 48 -2.67 4.65 -4.01
N SER A 49 -3.29 5.08 -5.11
CA SER A 49 -4.57 5.80 -5.11
C SER A 49 -5.79 4.88 -5.17
N ASN A 50 -5.59 3.62 -5.53
CA ASN A 50 -6.63 2.62 -5.64
C ASN A 50 -6.11 1.22 -5.30
N LEU A 51 -7.04 0.27 -5.14
CA LEU A 51 -6.71 -1.11 -4.76
C LEU A 51 -5.82 -1.81 -5.80
N GLY A 52 -5.99 -1.52 -7.09
CA GLY A 52 -5.15 -2.07 -8.15
C GLY A 52 -3.69 -1.66 -8.00
N GLU A 53 -3.43 -0.37 -7.79
CA GLU A 53 -2.10 0.16 -7.53
C GLU A 53 -1.51 -0.40 -6.22
N ALA A 54 -2.32 -0.56 -5.17
CA ALA A 54 -1.85 -1.09 -3.89
C ALA A 54 -1.44 -2.58 -4.00
N ILE A 55 -2.22 -3.37 -4.76
CA ILE A 55 -1.87 -4.76 -5.07
C ILE A 55 -0.55 -4.81 -5.85
N ALA A 56 -0.41 -3.99 -6.90
CA ALA A 56 0.80 -3.95 -7.71
C ALA A 56 2.02 -3.52 -6.88
N ALA A 57 1.87 -2.57 -5.96
CA ALA A 57 2.94 -2.17 -5.05
C ALA A 57 3.37 -3.34 -4.14
N LEU A 58 2.41 -4.05 -3.54
CA LEU A 58 2.70 -5.21 -2.67
C LEU A 58 3.34 -6.37 -3.44
N GLU A 59 2.92 -6.63 -4.69
CA GLU A 59 3.51 -7.66 -5.55
C GLU A 59 4.99 -7.42 -5.86
N ASN A 60 5.44 -6.16 -5.80
CA ASN A 60 6.82 -5.78 -6.03
C ASN A 60 7.61 -5.57 -4.72
N ASP A 61 6.99 -5.72 -3.55
CA ASP A 61 7.62 -5.53 -2.24
C ASP A 61 8.06 -6.87 -1.63
N ARG A 62 9.33 -7.23 -1.84
CA ARG A 62 9.90 -8.47 -1.30
C ARG A 62 9.90 -8.54 0.21
N VAL A 63 10.11 -7.42 0.91
CA VAL A 63 10.17 -7.40 2.39
C VAL A 63 8.83 -7.84 2.95
N LEU A 64 7.74 -7.28 2.43
CA LEU A 64 6.40 -7.63 2.88
C LEU A 64 5.97 -9.02 2.41
N LEU A 65 6.33 -9.43 1.19
CA LEU A 65 6.02 -10.77 0.68
C LEU A 65 6.72 -11.87 1.49
N ASP A 66 7.99 -11.67 1.83
CA ASP A 66 8.77 -12.62 2.62
C ASP A 66 8.25 -12.67 4.07
N ALA A 67 7.87 -11.52 4.64
CA ALA A 67 7.30 -11.45 6.00
C ALA A 67 5.94 -12.15 6.11
N LEU A 68 5.11 -12.09 5.05
CA LEU A 68 3.86 -12.85 4.99
C LEU A 68 4.10 -14.34 4.74
N GLY A 69 5.17 -14.67 4.02
CA GLY A 69 5.44 -16.01 3.53
C GLY A 69 4.57 -16.39 2.32
N PRO A 70 5.03 -17.37 1.51
CA PRO A 70 4.47 -17.63 0.18
C PRO A 70 2.98 -18.02 0.18
N THR A 71 2.55 -18.81 1.16
CA THR A 71 1.15 -19.26 1.26
C THR A 71 0.21 -18.11 1.57
N LEU A 72 0.50 -17.34 2.63
CA LEU A 72 -0.37 -16.24 3.06
C LEU A 72 -0.33 -15.08 2.07
N ALA A 73 0.84 -14.74 1.54
CA ALA A 73 0.97 -13.74 0.48
C ALA A 73 0.14 -14.10 -0.75
N GLY A 74 0.22 -15.36 -1.20
CA GLY A 74 -0.56 -15.87 -2.33
C GLY A 74 -2.06 -15.78 -2.09
N SER A 75 -2.55 -16.26 -0.95
CA SER A 75 -3.97 -16.18 -0.60
C SER A 75 -4.46 -14.73 -0.46
N TYR A 76 -3.66 -13.86 0.17
CA TYR A 76 -4.01 -12.44 0.34
C TYR A 76 -4.14 -11.73 -1.01
N LEU A 77 -3.15 -11.88 -1.89
CA LEU A 77 -3.17 -11.27 -3.22
C LEU A 77 -4.34 -11.79 -4.07
N ALA A 78 -4.63 -13.10 -4.01
CA ALA A 78 -5.77 -13.67 -4.72
C ALA A 78 -7.10 -13.04 -4.27
N ILE A 79 -7.32 -12.91 -2.96
CA ILE A 79 -8.51 -12.26 -2.41
C ILE A 79 -8.59 -10.79 -2.84
N ARG A 80 -7.48 -10.05 -2.78
CA ARG A 80 -7.47 -8.63 -3.15
C ARG A 80 -7.72 -8.39 -4.64
N ARG A 81 -7.20 -9.25 -5.52
CA ARG A 81 -7.51 -9.18 -6.95
C ARG A 81 -8.99 -9.47 -7.22
N ALA A 82 -9.56 -10.47 -6.54
CA ALA A 82 -10.99 -10.75 -6.63
C ALA A 82 -11.85 -9.58 -6.12
N ASP A 83 -11.46 -8.95 -5.00
CA ASP A 83 -12.11 -7.74 -4.49
C ASP A 83 -12.05 -6.62 -5.55
N ARG A 84 -10.87 -6.36 -6.13
CA ARG A 84 -10.70 -5.34 -7.18
C ARG A 84 -11.64 -5.58 -8.36
N ASP A 85 -11.69 -6.81 -8.87
CA ASP A 85 -12.51 -7.15 -10.04
C ASP A 85 -14.02 -7.07 -9.74
N LEU A 86 -14.40 -7.32 -8.48
CA LEU A 86 -15.78 -7.17 -8.00
C LEU A 86 -16.20 -5.71 -7.95
N PHE A 87 -15.32 -4.81 -7.49
CA PHE A 87 -15.63 -3.39 -7.32
C PHE A 87 -15.39 -2.56 -8.58
N SER A 88 -14.52 -2.99 -9.51
CA SER A 88 -14.30 -2.29 -10.78
C SER A 88 -15.49 -2.35 -11.74
N ASN A 89 -16.41 -3.30 -11.52
CA ASN A 89 -17.51 -3.61 -12.43
C ASN A 89 -18.90 -3.22 -11.90
N ASN A 90 -19.00 -2.61 -10.72
CA ASN A 90 -20.30 -2.39 -10.06
C ASN A 90 -20.51 -0.93 -9.61
N ASP A 91 -21.77 -0.48 -9.76
CA ASP A 91 -22.26 0.83 -9.34
C ASP A 91 -22.16 1.02 -7.81
N THR A 92 -21.95 2.25 -7.35
CA THR A 92 -21.81 2.70 -5.95
C THR A 92 -22.83 2.07 -4.97
N ALA A 93 -24.03 1.74 -5.45
CA ALA A 93 -25.09 1.08 -4.67
C ALA A 93 -24.76 -0.38 -4.28
N PHE A 94 -23.95 -1.09 -5.08
CA PHE A 94 -23.48 -2.45 -4.81
C PHE A 94 -22.35 -2.46 -3.75
N GLU A 95 -21.47 -1.44 -3.78
CA GLU A 95 -20.37 -1.27 -2.82
C GLU A 95 -20.89 -1.13 -1.38
N LEU A 96 -21.90 -0.27 -1.19
CA LEU A 96 -22.56 -0.08 0.11
C LEU A 96 -23.19 -1.38 0.62
N LYS A 97 -23.91 -2.12 -0.23
CA LYS A 97 -24.57 -3.36 0.17
C LYS A 97 -23.56 -4.44 0.59
N HIS A 98 -22.48 -4.64 -0.17
CA HIS A 98 -21.48 -5.67 0.16
C HIS A 98 -20.63 -5.32 1.39
N HIS A 99 -20.36 -4.03 1.64
CA HIS A 99 -19.65 -3.60 2.84
C HIS A 99 -20.46 -3.88 4.12
N PHE A 100 -21.80 -3.92 4.03
CA PHE A 100 -22.70 -4.22 5.15
C PHE A 100 -22.88 -5.73 5.44
N TYR A 101 -22.60 -6.63 4.50
CA TYR A 101 -22.77 -8.08 4.69
C TYR A 101 -21.44 -8.82 4.89
N LYS A 102 -20.30 -8.21 4.54
CA LYS A 102 -18.97 -8.79 4.69
C LYS A 102 -18.34 -8.51 6.07
N TYR A 103 -18.92 -7.60 6.85
CA TYR A 103 -18.55 -7.22 8.21
C TYR A 103 -19.82 -7.12 9.07
#